data_AF-A0A8B7E742-F1
#
_entry.id   AF-A0A8B7E742-F1
#
_cell.length_a   1.000
_cell.length_b   1.000
_cell.length_c   1.000
_cell.angle_alpha   90.00
_cell.angle_beta   90.00
_cell.angle_gamma   90.00
#
_symmetry.space_group_name_H-M   'P 1'
#
loop_
_entity.id
_entity.type
_entity.pdbx_description
1 polymer ?
#
loop_
_entity_poly.entity_id
_entity_poly.type
_entity_poly.pdbx_seq_one_letter_code
_entity_poly.pdbx_strand_id
1 'polypeptide(L)'
;MRINNFLKETFYGENATPLPIGICVVLYVLILFNGMVTTNLSSYLPQLVKSFNITEVDTGKYAGFVSSALPVTRVFSSTFWGFICDKYGRKLSLLSAGSGLTIATFMFGFSFNIIWAVMTRSMQGIFMGVIIIGRSIIADISDDTNLSTGLSITVSAMNMGYILGPSMAGFLVFPTEKYPNVFKKGTFFDKCKVFLPNFIIAMGMLISLMITFFLLPKNKKEDIGIVEQENKPSNTNINRSVGGEGCIEEPSISEKTPLLTEKREKPFQFYFNMFTKSKYRRMVNKKFFLSLTLYGLFSLITVGYDDLMPVFAATPDNFHGLSMNTSDIGLLYLLTGVSMIVIQFLIINR
;
A
#
# COMPACT_ATOMS: atom_id res chain seq x y z
N MET A 1 26.08 -6.18 -20.54
CA MET A 1 24.75 -5.63 -20.89
C MET A 1 24.25 -4.86 -19.67
N ARG A 2 24.20 -3.52 -19.69
CA ARG A 2 23.83 -2.71 -18.51
C ARG A 2 22.41 -3.07 -18.08
N ILE A 3 22.17 -3.29 -16.78
CA ILE A 3 20.84 -3.60 -16.19
C ILE A 3 19.75 -2.67 -16.74
N ASN A 4 20.08 -1.41 -16.98
CA ASN A 4 19.16 -0.43 -17.57
C ASN A 4 18.68 -0.80 -18.98
N ASN A 5 19.51 -1.42 -19.82
CA ASN A 5 19.10 -1.84 -21.16
C ASN A 5 18.19 -3.07 -21.13
N PHE A 6 18.48 -4.04 -20.24
CA PHE A 6 17.63 -5.21 -20.03
C PHE A 6 16.25 -4.81 -19.51
N LEU A 7 16.19 -3.91 -18.53
CA LEU A 7 14.93 -3.38 -18.00
C LEU A 7 14.16 -2.58 -19.06
N LYS A 8 14.86 -1.84 -19.94
CA LYS A 8 14.24 -1.09 -21.03
C LYS A 8 13.58 -2.01 -22.05
N GLU A 9 14.27 -3.07 -22.48
CA GLU A 9 13.75 -4.04 -23.45
C GLU A 9 12.62 -4.92 -22.88
N THR A 10 12.64 -5.21 -21.57
CA THR A 10 11.66 -6.14 -20.96
C THR A 10 10.36 -5.44 -20.53
N PHE A 11 10.43 -4.18 -20.07
CA PHE A 11 9.29 -3.51 -19.42
C PHE A 11 8.71 -2.31 -20.18
N TYR A 12 9.38 -1.82 -21.23
CA TYR A 12 8.97 -0.63 -21.96
C TYR A 12 8.69 -0.98 -23.43
N GLY A 13 7.54 -0.53 -23.94
CA GLY A 13 7.24 -0.62 -25.36
C GLY A 13 8.17 0.26 -26.20
N GLU A 14 8.29 -0.03 -27.49
CA GLU A 14 8.98 0.84 -28.46
C GLU A 14 8.38 2.25 -28.33
N ASN A 15 9.16 3.21 -27.81
CA ASN A 15 8.82 4.63 -27.54
C ASN A 15 8.37 5.03 -26.12
N ALA A 16 8.40 4.15 -25.11
CA ALA A 16 8.05 4.57 -23.75
C ALA A 16 9.19 5.33 -23.02
N THR A 17 8.82 6.37 -22.26
CA THR A 17 9.75 7.14 -21.43
C THR A 17 10.22 6.30 -20.23
N PRO A 18 11.54 6.22 -19.94
CA PRO A 18 12.04 5.38 -18.86
C PRO A 18 11.69 5.99 -17.49
N LEU A 19 11.10 5.17 -16.61
CA LEU A 19 10.82 5.59 -15.23
C LEU A 19 12.12 5.71 -14.43
N PRO A 20 12.17 6.62 -13.42
CA PRO A 20 13.31 6.73 -12.53
C PRO A 20 13.44 5.48 -11.65
N ILE A 21 14.29 4.55 -12.09
CA ILE A 21 14.46 3.20 -11.50
C ILE A 21 14.70 3.27 -9.99
N GLY A 22 15.49 4.24 -9.51
CA GLY A 22 15.77 4.40 -8.08
C GLY A 22 14.50 4.62 -7.25
N ILE A 23 13.60 5.50 -7.70
CA ILE A 23 12.34 5.79 -7.00
C ILE A 23 11.44 4.55 -7.04
N CYS A 24 11.35 3.88 -8.19
CA CYS A 24 10.57 2.66 -8.36
C CYS A 24 11.06 1.54 -7.42
N VAL A 25 12.37 1.32 -7.30
CA VAL A 25 12.94 0.29 -6.42
C VAL A 25 12.65 0.59 -4.95
N VAL A 26 12.80 1.84 -4.52
CA VAL A 26 12.52 2.22 -3.12
C VAL A 26 11.05 2.07 -2.79
N LEU A 27 10.14 2.51 -3.69
CA LEU A 27 8.71 2.30 -3.52
C LEU A 27 8.34 0.83 -3.55
N TYR A 28 8.99 0.02 -4.41
CA TYR A 28 8.79 -1.42 -4.46
C TYR A 28 9.12 -2.06 -3.11
N VAL A 29 10.31 -1.79 -2.54
CA VAL A 29 10.72 -2.34 -1.24
C VAL A 29 9.77 -1.89 -0.12
N LEU A 30 9.38 -0.61 -0.10
CA LEU A 30 8.47 -0.08 0.92
C LEU A 30 7.09 -0.75 0.85
N ILE A 31 6.55 -0.94 -0.35
CA ILE A 31 5.23 -1.56 -0.58
C ILE A 31 5.30 -3.07 -0.33
N LEU A 32 6.43 -3.71 -0.61
CA LEU A 32 6.68 -5.11 -0.27
C LEU A 32 6.56 -5.31 1.25
N PHE A 33 7.28 -4.53 2.06
CA PHE A 33 7.17 -4.63 3.52
C PHE A 33 5.77 -4.32 4.02
N ASN A 34 5.07 -3.35 3.42
CA ASN A 34 3.67 -3.07 3.72
C ASN A 34 2.76 -4.28 3.42
N GLY A 35 3.01 -5.00 2.31
CA GLY A 35 2.35 -6.26 1.98
C GLY A 35 2.62 -7.35 3.03
N MET A 36 3.88 -7.47 3.49
CA MET A 36 4.26 -8.39 4.56
C MET A 36 3.54 -8.07 5.89
N VAL A 37 3.43 -6.80 6.29
CA VAL A 37 2.68 -6.40 7.50
C VAL A 37 1.22 -6.86 7.41
N THR A 38 0.61 -6.76 6.23
CA THR A 38 -0.80 -7.13 6.02
C THR A 38 -1.01 -8.64 6.21
N THR A 39 -0.10 -9.45 5.70
CA THR A 39 -0.30 -10.91 5.58
C THR A 39 0.45 -11.73 6.62
N ASN A 40 1.45 -11.19 7.33
CA ASN A 40 2.28 -11.98 8.24
C ASN A 40 1.46 -12.82 9.25
N LEU A 41 0.35 -12.25 9.72
CA LEU A 41 -0.51 -12.80 10.75
C LEU A 41 -1.16 -14.11 10.35
N SER A 42 -1.51 -14.29 9.07
CA SER A 42 -2.30 -15.44 8.62
C SER A 42 -1.61 -16.76 8.97
N SER A 43 -0.28 -16.81 8.88
CA SER A 43 0.50 -18.02 9.20
C SER A 43 0.45 -18.45 10.67
N TYR A 44 0.22 -17.54 11.62
CA TYR A 44 0.33 -17.81 13.06
C TYR A 44 -0.86 -17.33 13.89
N LEU A 45 -1.87 -16.74 13.27
CA LEU A 45 -3.06 -16.19 13.93
C LEU A 45 -3.73 -17.21 14.88
N PRO A 46 -3.99 -18.46 14.49
CA PRO A 46 -4.70 -19.39 15.37
C PRO A 46 -3.87 -19.71 16.62
N GLN A 47 -2.57 -19.98 16.45
CA GLN A 47 -1.67 -20.28 17.56
C GLN A 47 -1.46 -19.05 18.48
N LEU A 48 -1.42 -17.84 17.92
CA LEU A 48 -1.35 -16.60 18.72
C LEU A 48 -2.60 -16.44 19.60
N VAL A 49 -3.79 -16.66 19.06
CA VAL A 49 -5.04 -16.54 19.83
C VAL A 49 -5.10 -17.60 20.93
N LYS A 50 -4.71 -18.84 20.65
CA LYS A 50 -4.58 -19.91 21.66
C LYS A 50 -3.61 -19.53 22.77
N SER A 51 -2.53 -18.82 22.44
CA SER A 51 -1.55 -18.36 23.43
C SER A 51 -2.08 -17.34 24.44
N PHE A 52 -3.25 -16.75 24.18
CA PHE A 52 -3.96 -15.87 25.12
C PHE A 52 -4.91 -16.63 26.08
N ASN A 53 -4.74 -17.95 26.23
CA ASN A 53 -5.60 -18.83 27.05
C ASN A 53 -7.07 -18.88 26.60
N ILE A 54 -7.29 -18.80 25.29
CA ILE A 54 -8.61 -18.92 24.67
C ILE A 54 -8.87 -20.37 24.28
N THR A 55 -10.11 -20.84 24.41
CA THR A 55 -10.52 -22.21 24.06
C THR A 55 -10.44 -22.45 22.55
N GLU A 56 -10.29 -23.72 22.16
CA GLU A 56 -10.23 -24.12 20.74
C GLU A 56 -11.49 -23.68 19.97
N VAL A 57 -12.66 -23.79 20.61
CA VAL A 57 -13.97 -23.44 20.03
C VAL A 57 -14.09 -21.93 19.76
N ASP A 58 -13.55 -21.09 20.65
CA ASP A 58 -13.61 -19.63 20.50
C ASP A 58 -12.46 -19.07 19.65
N THR A 59 -11.44 -19.88 19.34
CA THR A 59 -10.24 -19.45 18.62
C THR A 59 -10.58 -18.80 17.27
N GLY A 60 -11.51 -19.40 16.50
CA GLY A 60 -11.93 -18.84 15.22
C GLY A 60 -12.61 -17.47 15.33
N LYS A 61 -13.47 -17.28 16.34
CA LYS A 61 -14.16 -16.00 16.59
C LYS A 61 -13.17 -14.89 16.91
N TYR A 62 -12.25 -15.15 17.83
CA TYR A 62 -11.25 -14.16 18.25
C TYR A 62 -10.19 -13.91 17.18
N ALA A 63 -9.80 -14.93 16.40
CA ALA A 63 -8.95 -14.78 15.22
C ALA A 63 -9.59 -13.81 14.21
N GLY A 64 -10.88 -13.99 13.91
CA GLY A 64 -11.62 -13.07 13.04
C GLY A 64 -11.64 -11.63 13.54
N PHE A 65 -11.81 -11.40 14.85
CA PHE A 65 -11.74 -10.05 15.43
C PHE A 65 -10.36 -9.40 15.26
N VAL A 66 -9.28 -10.15 15.48
CA VAL A 66 -7.91 -9.62 15.33
C VAL A 66 -7.57 -9.36 13.87
N SER A 67 -7.94 -10.27 12.95
CA SER A 67 -7.67 -10.11 11.52
C SER A 67 -8.44 -8.94 10.92
N SER A 68 -9.74 -8.82 11.22
CA SER A 68 -10.62 -7.79 10.66
C SER A 68 -10.31 -6.36 11.16
N ALA A 69 -9.63 -6.19 12.29
CA ALA A 69 -9.31 -4.87 12.84
C ALA A 69 -8.49 -4.00 11.87
N LEU A 70 -7.54 -4.60 11.15
CA LEU A 70 -6.68 -3.91 10.18
C LEU A 70 -7.45 -3.41 8.93
N PRO A 71 -8.20 -4.25 8.20
CA PRO A 71 -8.96 -3.79 7.03
C PRO A 71 -10.08 -2.81 7.41
N VAL A 72 -10.77 -3.00 8.55
CA VAL A 72 -11.80 -2.07 9.02
C VAL A 72 -11.21 -0.67 9.21
N THR A 73 -10.11 -0.55 9.94
CA THR A 73 -9.45 0.76 10.15
C THR A 73 -8.83 1.33 8.88
N ARG A 74 -8.32 0.48 7.98
CA ARG A 74 -7.80 0.87 6.66
C ARG A 74 -8.89 1.53 5.79
N VAL A 75 -10.13 1.05 5.83
CA VAL A 75 -11.24 1.65 5.07
C VAL A 75 -11.43 3.11 5.48
N PHE A 76 -11.44 3.41 6.78
CA PHE A 76 -11.56 4.77 7.29
C PHE A 76 -10.33 5.63 6.98
N SER A 77 -9.12 5.07 7.10
CA SER A 77 -7.87 5.82 6.88
C SER A 77 -7.56 6.09 5.40
N SER A 78 -8.08 5.27 4.48
CA SER A 78 -7.79 5.38 3.05
C SER A 78 -8.09 6.78 2.47
N THR A 79 -9.25 7.32 2.84
CA THR A 79 -9.68 8.66 2.42
C THR A 79 -8.80 9.75 3.05
N PHE A 80 -8.46 9.57 4.33
CA PHE A 80 -7.67 10.52 5.10
C PHE A 80 -6.26 10.70 4.51
N TRP A 81 -5.58 9.60 4.19
CA TRP A 81 -4.25 9.66 3.60
C TRP A 81 -4.24 10.21 2.18
N GLY A 82 -5.27 9.95 1.37
CA GLY A 82 -5.42 10.59 0.06
C GLY A 82 -5.42 12.12 0.17
N PHE A 83 -6.22 12.66 1.09
CA PHE A 83 -6.27 14.11 1.33
C PHE A 83 -4.95 14.68 1.87
N ILE A 84 -4.32 14.02 2.85
CA ILE A 84 -3.03 14.45 3.40
C ILE A 84 -1.96 14.49 2.31
N CYS A 85 -1.96 13.48 1.44
CA CYS A 85 -1.04 13.36 0.32
C CYS A 85 -1.15 14.53 -0.66
N ASP A 86 -2.37 14.96 -0.98
CA ASP A 86 -2.63 16.09 -1.87
C ASP A 86 -2.28 17.44 -1.22
N LYS A 87 -2.49 17.57 0.10
CA LYS A 87 -2.31 18.85 0.83
C LYS A 87 -0.88 19.11 1.30
N TYR A 88 -0.27 18.13 1.95
CA TYR A 88 1.05 18.27 2.60
C TYR A 88 2.20 17.77 1.71
N GLY A 89 1.88 17.29 0.51
CA GLY A 89 2.83 16.76 -0.45
C GLY A 89 3.10 15.27 -0.26
N ARG A 90 3.51 14.62 -1.34
CA ARG A 90 3.68 13.16 -1.42
C ARG A 90 4.75 12.65 -0.46
N LYS A 91 5.93 13.29 -0.42
CA LYS A 91 7.06 12.86 0.41
C LYS A 91 6.76 12.85 1.90
N LEU A 92 6.26 13.97 2.44
CA LEU A 92 5.98 14.09 3.86
C LEU A 92 4.87 13.13 4.30
N SER A 93 3.86 12.96 3.44
CA SER A 93 2.76 12.02 3.68
C SER A 93 3.26 10.58 3.69
N LEU A 94 4.13 10.19 2.75
CA LEU A 94 4.70 8.84 2.69
C LEU A 94 5.54 8.52 3.93
N LEU A 95 6.39 9.47 4.34
CA LEU A 95 7.26 9.30 5.50
C LEU A 95 6.47 9.22 6.82
N SER A 96 5.42 10.02 6.98
CA SER A 96 4.56 9.98 8.17
C SER A 96 3.67 8.74 8.25
N ALA A 97 3.09 8.31 7.12
CA ALA A 97 2.36 7.04 7.06
C ALA A 97 3.29 5.86 7.35
N GLY A 98 4.45 5.84 6.70
CA GLY A 98 5.43 4.76 6.85
C GLY A 98 6.03 4.67 8.25
N SER A 99 6.36 5.80 8.88
CA SER A 99 6.89 5.80 10.25
C SER A 99 5.86 5.31 11.25
N GLY A 100 4.61 5.76 11.14
CA GLY A 100 3.51 5.27 11.98
C GLY A 100 3.27 3.77 11.79
N LEU A 101 3.35 3.26 10.56
CA LEU A 101 3.21 1.83 10.28
C LEU A 101 4.38 1.01 10.85
N THR A 102 5.61 1.56 10.77
CA THR A 102 6.81 0.93 11.34
C THR A 102 6.68 0.80 12.87
N ILE A 103 6.28 1.88 13.53
CA ILE A 103 6.07 1.90 14.99
C ILE A 103 4.95 0.94 15.38
N ALA A 104 3.81 0.96 14.67
CA ALA A 104 2.70 0.06 14.95
C ALA A 104 3.07 -1.43 14.74
N THR A 105 3.87 -1.74 13.71
CA THR A 105 4.42 -3.08 13.48
C THR A 105 5.36 -3.52 14.58
N PHE A 106 6.25 -2.65 15.04
CA PHE A 106 7.12 -2.94 16.16
C PHE A 106 6.33 -3.19 17.45
N MET A 107 5.31 -2.37 17.74
CA MET A 107 4.41 -2.54 18.89
C MET A 107 3.60 -3.85 18.85
N PHE A 108 3.18 -4.29 17.65
CA PHE A 108 2.50 -5.57 17.48
C PHE A 108 3.40 -6.76 17.87
N GLY A 109 4.72 -6.62 17.76
CA GLY A 109 5.68 -7.62 18.23
C GLY A 109 5.58 -7.93 19.73
N PHE A 110 5.04 -7.01 20.53
CA PHE A 110 4.83 -7.13 21.97
C PHE A 110 3.38 -7.53 22.33
N SER A 111 2.74 -8.33 21.48
CA SER A 111 1.35 -8.71 21.69
C SER A 111 1.19 -9.76 22.78
N PHE A 112 0.87 -9.30 23.99
CA PHE A 112 0.66 -10.14 25.18
C PHE A 112 -0.80 -10.52 25.41
N ASN A 113 -1.73 -9.71 24.89
CA ASN A 113 -3.17 -9.85 25.12
C ASN A 113 -3.94 -9.59 23.83
N ILE A 114 -5.14 -10.15 23.72
CA ILE A 114 -6.00 -9.95 22.55
C ILE A 114 -6.37 -8.47 22.31
N ILE A 115 -6.65 -7.71 23.36
CA ILE A 115 -6.99 -6.29 23.26
C ILE A 115 -5.80 -5.51 22.68
N TRP A 116 -4.58 -5.83 23.13
CA TRP A 116 -3.37 -5.21 22.60
C TRP A 116 -3.15 -5.57 21.12
N ALA A 117 -3.39 -6.83 20.75
CA ALA A 117 -3.34 -7.28 19.36
C ALA A 117 -4.31 -6.47 18.48
N VAL A 118 -5.57 -6.31 18.91
CA VAL A 118 -6.58 -5.56 18.17
C VAL A 118 -6.22 -4.07 18.06
N MET A 119 -5.73 -3.45 19.14
CA MET A 119 -5.34 -2.03 19.16
C MET A 119 -4.15 -1.76 18.22
N THR A 120 -3.11 -2.57 18.29
CA THR A 120 -1.93 -2.42 17.44
C THR A 120 -2.24 -2.74 15.97
N ARG A 121 -3.13 -3.70 15.69
CA ARG A 121 -3.68 -3.96 14.34
C ARG A 121 -4.48 -2.80 13.79
N SER A 122 -5.28 -2.18 14.64
CA SER A 122 -6.03 -0.98 14.31
C SER A 122 -5.08 0.18 13.96
N MET A 123 -4.00 0.37 14.73
CA MET A 123 -2.95 1.34 14.39
C MET A 123 -2.28 1.03 13.05
N GLN A 124 -1.94 -0.23 12.77
CA GLN A 124 -1.39 -0.63 11.47
C GLN A 124 -2.33 -0.27 10.32
N GLY A 125 -3.63 -0.52 10.46
CA GLY A 125 -4.62 -0.15 9.44
C GLY A 125 -4.77 1.37 9.27
N ILE A 126 -4.69 2.14 10.36
CA ILE A 126 -4.68 3.61 10.29
C ILE A 126 -3.49 4.10 9.47
N PHE A 127 -2.29 3.57 9.67
CA PHE A 127 -1.07 4.04 9.00
C PHE A 127 -0.79 3.38 7.64
N MET A 128 -1.68 2.52 7.14
CA MET A 128 -1.50 1.83 5.86
C MET A 128 -1.78 2.70 4.61
N GLY A 129 -1.68 4.03 4.73
CA GLY A 129 -1.78 4.97 3.61
C GLY A 129 -0.65 4.88 2.59
N VAL A 130 0.44 4.17 2.94
CA VAL A 130 1.65 3.99 2.14
C VAL A 130 1.35 3.52 0.71
N ILE A 131 0.41 2.59 0.52
CA ILE A 131 0.03 2.09 -0.82
C ILE A 131 -0.60 3.20 -1.66
N ILE A 132 -1.51 3.98 -1.08
CA ILE A 132 -2.25 5.05 -1.79
C ILE A 132 -1.26 6.13 -2.24
N ILE A 133 -0.38 6.53 -1.31
CA ILE A 133 0.63 7.55 -1.55
C ILE A 133 1.66 7.06 -2.57
N GLY A 134 2.12 5.80 -2.45
CA GLY A 134 3.07 5.19 -3.37
C GLY A 134 2.53 5.11 -4.80
N ARG A 135 1.28 4.65 -4.98
CA ARG A 135 0.62 4.65 -6.30
C ARG A 135 0.47 6.05 -6.86
N SER A 136 0.22 7.04 -6.01
CA SER A 136 0.13 8.42 -6.46
C SER A 136 1.48 8.99 -6.88
N ILE A 137 2.58 8.65 -6.18
CA ILE A 137 3.93 9.07 -6.59
C ILE A 137 4.28 8.44 -7.94
N ILE A 138 3.99 7.15 -8.12
CA ILE A 138 4.17 6.48 -9.40
C ILE A 138 3.36 7.19 -10.49
N ALA A 139 2.09 7.52 -10.23
CA ALA A 139 1.27 8.25 -11.20
C ALA A 139 1.82 9.65 -11.51
N ASP A 140 2.38 10.35 -10.52
CA ASP A 140 2.95 11.70 -10.70
C ASP A 140 4.27 11.70 -11.49
N ILE A 141 5.03 10.59 -11.51
CA ILE A 141 6.29 10.45 -12.27
C ILE A 141 6.13 9.69 -13.60
N SER A 142 4.93 9.19 -13.87
CA SER A 142 4.63 8.36 -15.05
C SER A 142 3.90 9.19 -16.09
N ASP A 143 4.15 8.88 -17.36
CA ASP A 143 3.38 9.34 -18.50
C ASP A 143 2.35 8.27 -18.90
N ASP A 144 1.39 8.62 -19.78
CA ASP A 144 0.37 7.68 -20.27
C ASP A 144 0.98 6.40 -20.89
N THR A 145 2.21 6.48 -21.41
CA THR A 145 2.91 5.34 -22.04
C THR A 145 3.53 4.36 -21.04
N ASN A 146 3.87 4.80 -19.82
CA ASN A 146 4.58 3.99 -18.82
C ASN A 146 3.80 3.81 -17.51
N LEU A 147 2.67 4.50 -17.34
CA LEU A 147 1.81 4.43 -16.15
C LEU A 147 1.37 3.01 -15.81
N SER A 148 0.97 2.23 -16.81
CA SER A 148 0.57 0.83 -16.62
C SER A 148 1.72 -0.01 -16.04
N THR A 149 2.93 0.16 -16.57
CA THR A 149 4.15 -0.50 -16.08
C THR A 149 4.46 -0.06 -14.64
N GLY A 150 4.41 1.23 -14.35
CA GLY A 150 4.64 1.76 -12.99
C GLY A 150 3.65 1.21 -11.96
N LEU A 151 2.36 1.18 -12.30
CA LEU A 151 1.33 0.62 -11.43
C LEU A 151 1.51 -0.88 -11.23
N SER A 152 1.95 -1.60 -12.27
CA SER A 152 2.26 -3.04 -12.19
C SER A 152 3.44 -3.35 -11.25
N ILE A 153 4.46 -2.48 -11.21
CA ILE A 153 5.55 -2.57 -10.22
C ILE A 153 5.00 -2.49 -8.78
N THR A 154 4.03 -1.62 -8.55
CA THR A 154 3.40 -1.48 -7.23
C THR A 154 2.58 -2.72 -6.84
N VAL A 155 1.84 -3.30 -7.79
CA VAL A 155 1.03 -4.51 -7.54
C VAL A 155 1.92 -5.73 -7.33
N SER A 156 2.98 -5.88 -8.13
CA SER A 156 3.95 -6.98 -7.96
C SER A 156 4.70 -6.91 -6.63
N ALA A 157 5.09 -5.72 -6.16
CA ALA A 157 5.66 -5.53 -4.83
C ALA A 157 4.75 -6.07 -3.72
N MET A 158 3.46 -5.73 -3.80
CA MET A 158 2.45 -6.16 -2.83
C MET A 158 2.29 -7.68 -2.82
N ASN A 159 2.18 -8.30 -4.00
CA ASN A 159 2.07 -9.75 -4.13
C ASN A 159 3.30 -10.47 -3.58
N MET A 160 4.51 -9.92 -3.82
CA MET A 160 5.73 -10.46 -3.25
C MET A 160 5.70 -10.39 -1.71
N GLY A 161 5.19 -9.29 -1.15
CA GLY A 161 4.97 -9.15 0.28
C GLY A 161 3.96 -10.16 0.84
N TYR A 162 2.91 -10.48 0.08
CA TYR A 162 1.88 -11.46 0.46
C TYR A 162 2.41 -12.90 0.49
N ILE A 163 3.42 -13.21 -0.34
CA ILE A 163 4.09 -14.51 -0.33
C ILE A 163 5.12 -14.58 0.81
N LEU A 164 5.99 -13.58 0.90
CA LEU A 164 7.09 -13.56 1.87
C LEU A 164 6.61 -13.40 3.31
N GLY A 165 5.51 -12.67 3.54
CA GLY A 165 5.00 -12.36 4.88
C GLY A 165 4.66 -13.61 5.70
N PRO A 166 3.69 -14.44 5.28
CA PRO A 166 3.31 -15.66 5.98
C PRO A 166 4.44 -16.69 5.99
N SER A 167 5.18 -16.81 4.88
CA SER A 167 6.30 -17.75 4.76
C SER A 167 7.37 -17.49 5.82
N MET A 168 7.83 -16.24 5.91
CA MET A 168 8.84 -15.84 6.90
C MET A 168 8.30 -15.92 8.33
N ALA A 169 7.07 -15.45 8.56
CA ALA A 169 6.49 -15.46 9.89
C ALA A 169 6.26 -16.89 10.41
N GLY A 170 5.81 -17.81 9.56
CA GLY A 170 5.61 -19.22 9.90
C GLY A 170 6.84 -19.84 10.55
N PHE A 171 8.06 -19.56 10.08
CA PHE A 171 9.29 -20.14 10.65
C PHE A 171 9.84 -19.41 11.89
N LEU A 172 9.48 -18.13 12.09
CA LEU A 172 10.11 -17.26 13.10
C LEU A 172 9.27 -17.06 14.37
N VAL A 173 7.98 -17.40 14.34
CA VAL A 173 7.08 -17.27 15.49
C VAL A 173 7.28 -18.46 16.44
N PHE A 174 7.07 -18.22 17.74
CA PHE A 174 7.27 -19.20 18.82
C PHE A 174 8.72 -19.74 18.88
N PRO A 175 9.74 -18.85 18.96
CA PRO A 175 11.14 -19.25 18.90
C PRO A 175 11.56 -20.19 20.03
N THR A 176 11.00 -20.03 21.24
CA THR A 176 11.28 -20.90 22.40
C THR A 176 10.68 -22.30 22.26
N GLU A 177 9.59 -22.45 21.51
CA GLU A 177 8.94 -23.73 21.26
C GLU A 177 9.60 -24.45 20.06
N LYS A 178 10.02 -23.70 19.02
CA LYS A 178 10.62 -24.26 17.81
C LYS A 178 12.11 -24.51 17.89
N TYR A 179 12.86 -23.62 18.53
CA TYR A 179 14.33 -23.69 18.59
C TYR A 179 14.81 -23.66 20.05
N PRO A 180 14.47 -24.69 20.86
CA PRO A 180 14.78 -24.72 22.30
C PRO A 180 16.30 -24.70 22.59
N ASN A 181 17.13 -25.13 21.64
CA ASN A 181 18.59 -25.11 21.76
C ASN A 181 19.17 -23.68 21.69
N VAL A 182 18.48 -22.76 21.02
CA VAL A 182 18.91 -21.37 20.81
C VAL A 182 18.15 -20.42 21.76
N PHE A 183 16.86 -20.66 21.96
CA PHE A 183 15.99 -19.82 22.79
C PHE A 183 15.48 -20.60 24.01
N LYS A 184 15.97 -20.24 25.19
CA LYS A 184 15.56 -20.87 26.46
C LYS A 184 14.20 -20.35 26.93
N LYS A 185 13.39 -21.23 27.51
CA LYS A 185 12.12 -20.89 28.18
C LYS A 185 12.37 -19.91 29.34
N GLY A 186 11.44 -18.98 29.58
CA GLY A 186 11.57 -17.92 30.59
C GLY A 186 12.36 -16.68 30.15
N THR A 187 12.89 -16.64 28.92
CA THR A 187 13.56 -15.45 28.37
C THR A 187 12.57 -14.48 27.72
N PHE A 188 13.04 -13.31 27.28
CA PHE A 188 12.25 -12.29 26.58
C PHE A 188 11.43 -12.85 25.41
N PHE A 189 11.99 -13.80 24.66
CA PHE A 189 11.35 -14.42 23.49
C PHE A 189 10.21 -15.38 23.85
N ASP A 190 10.14 -15.82 25.10
CA ASP A 190 9.04 -16.64 25.62
C ASP A 190 7.80 -15.78 25.88
N LYS A 191 8.02 -14.54 26.37
CA LYS A 191 6.96 -13.54 26.55
C LYS A 191 6.54 -12.92 25.23
N CYS A 192 7.49 -12.61 24.35
CA CYS A 192 7.22 -11.93 23.07
C CYS A 192 7.26 -12.91 21.89
N LYS A 193 6.26 -13.80 21.83
CA LYS A 193 6.23 -14.95 20.91
C LYS A 193 6.26 -14.57 19.41
N VAL A 194 5.75 -13.38 19.07
CA VAL A 194 5.64 -12.84 17.70
C VAL A 194 6.64 -11.72 17.40
N PHE A 195 7.58 -11.44 18.30
CA PHE A 195 8.48 -10.29 18.17
C PHE A 195 9.41 -10.39 16.95
N LEU A 196 10.05 -11.55 16.75
CA LEU A 196 11.05 -11.76 15.70
C LEU A 196 10.59 -11.36 14.29
N PRO A 197 9.49 -11.91 13.74
CA PRO A 197 9.06 -11.55 12.38
C PRO A 197 8.65 -10.08 12.28
N ASN A 198 8.00 -9.53 13.30
CA ASN A 198 7.58 -8.12 13.29
C ASN A 198 8.77 -7.16 13.40
N PHE A 199 9.81 -7.54 14.13
CA PHE A 199 11.06 -6.78 14.22
C PHE A 199 11.79 -6.71 12.88
N ILE A 200 11.91 -7.85 12.17
CA ILE A 200 12.55 -7.90 10.85
C ILE A 200 11.79 -7.01 9.85
N ILE A 201 10.46 -7.09 9.83
CA ILE A 201 9.62 -6.27 8.95
C ILE A 201 9.77 -4.78 9.32
N ALA A 202 9.74 -4.43 10.60
CA ALA A 202 9.89 -3.06 11.06
C ALA A 202 11.28 -2.49 10.70
N MET A 203 12.36 -3.26 10.86
CA MET A 203 13.71 -2.83 10.48
C MET A 203 13.85 -2.66 8.97
N GLY A 204 13.35 -3.60 8.18
CA GLY A 204 13.34 -3.49 6.71
C GLY A 204 12.55 -2.26 6.23
N MET A 205 11.40 -2.01 6.84
CA MET A 205 10.59 -0.83 6.57
C MET A 205 11.29 0.47 6.98
N LEU A 206 11.97 0.50 8.14
CA LEU A 206 12.74 1.64 8.61
C LEU A 206 13.88 1.99 7.63
N ILE A 207 14.65 0.99 7.19
CA ILE A 207 15.72 1.18 6.21
C ILE A 207 15.15 1.73 4.90
N SER A 208 14.05 1.16 4.41
CA SER A 208 13.36 1.63 3.21
C SER A 208 12.90 3.09 3.35
N LEU A 209 12.42 3.50 4.52
CA LEU A 209 12.01 4.87 4.81
C LEU A 209 13.20 5.83 4.89
N MET A 210 14.32 5.40 5.47
CA MET A 210 15.55 6.21 5.47
C MET A 210 16.02 6.46 4.05
N ILE A 211 16.04 5.45 3.20
CA ILE A 211 16.40 5.62 1.78
C ILE A 211 15.39 6.53 1.07
N THR A 212 14.09 6.36 1.33
CA THR A 212 13.03 7.22 0.79
C THR A 212 13.24 8.69 1.19
N PHE A 213 13.67 8.95 2.41
CA PHE A 213 13.94 10.30 2.89
C PHE A 213 15.06 10.99 2.10
N PHE A 214 16.11 10.27 1.73
CA PHE A 214 17.22 10.81 0.93
C PHE A 214 16.88 10.91 -0.55
N LEU A 215 16.22 9.89 -1.11
CA LEU A 215 16.04 9.77 -2.57
C LEU A 215 14.86 10.59 -3.09
N LEU A 216 13.78 10.73 -2.32
CA LEU A 216 12.58 11.41 -2.80
C LEU A 216 12.76 12.94 -2.67
N PRO A 217 12.54 13.74 -3.72
CA PRO A 217 12.63 15.20 -3.64
C PRO A 217 11.52 15.79 -2.73
N LYS A 218 11.79 16.94 -2.09
CA LYS A 218 10.89 17.56 -1.08
C LYS A 218 9.61 18.20 -1.65
N ASN A 219 9.42 18.23 -2.97
CA ASN A 219 8.32 18.81 -3.76
C ASN A 219 7.85 20.23 -3.36
N LYS A 220 8.12 21.19 -4.24
CA LYS A 220 7.07 22.07 -4.80
C LYS A 220 6.84 21.64 -6.26
N LYS A 221 5.61 21.78 -6.75
CA LYS A 221 5.14 21.33 -8.09
C LYS A 221 5.93 21.89 -9.29
N GLU A 222 6.91 22.77 -9.09
CA GLU A 222 7.67 23.41 -10.17
C GLU A 222 8.81 22.53 -10.72
N ASP A 223 9.38 21.61 -9.93
CA ASP A 223 10.57 20.83 -10.37
C ASP A 223 10.27 19.41 -10.90
N ILE A 224 8.99 18.99 -10.92
CA ILE A 224 8.60 17.71 -11.56
C ILE A 224 8.25 17.93 -13.04
N GLY A 225 8.15 19.19 -13.48
CA GLY A 225 8.18 19.55 -14.89
C GLY A 225 9.62 19.67 -15.38
N ILE A 226 10.31 18.56 -15.65
CA ILE A 226 11.49 18.57 -16.52
C ILE A 226 11.40 17.39 -17.48
N VAL A 227 10.71 17.60 -18.61
CA VAL A 227 11.35 17.65 -19.93
C VAL A 227 10.50 18.60 -20.80
N GLU A 228 10.57 19.90 -20.55
CA GLU A 228 10.31 20.85 -21.62
C GLU A 228 11.56 20.80 -22.51
N GLN A 229 11.46 20.11 -23.65
CA GLN A 229 12.50 20.18 -24.66
C GLN A 229 12.67 21.63 -25.07
N GLU A 230 13.88 22.16 -24.94
CA GLU A 230 14.32 23.34 -25.67
C GLU A 230 14.00 23.15 -27.16
N ASN A 231 12.92 23.76 -27.63
CA ASN A 231 12.71 24.00 -29.05
C ASN A 231 12.89 25.49 -29.32
N LYS A 232 13.98 25.75 -30.05
CA LYS A 232 14.48 27.01 -30.59
C LYS A 232 13.38 27.98 -31.06
N PRO A 233 13.64 29.31 -31.04
CA PRO A 233 12.75 30.29 -31.63
C PRO A 233 12.78 30.17 -33.15
N SER A 234 11.75 29.59 -33.75
CA SER A 234 11.50 29.74 -35.18
C SER A 234 10.76 31.05 -35.41
N ASN A 235 11.53 32.10 -35.71
CA ASN A 235 11.05 33.27 -36.43
C ASN A 235 10.45 32.80 -37.77
N THR A 236 9.12 32.82 -37.87
CA THR A 236 8.48 32.76 -39.18
C THR A 236 7.49 33.92 -39.26
N ASN A 237 8.02 35.03 -39.77
CA ASN A 237 7.24 36.13 -40.30
C ASN A 237 6.31 35.60 -41.40
N ILE A 238 5.01 35.68 -41.19
CA ILE A 238 4.04 35.67 -42.30
C ILE A 238 3.18 36.91 -42.17
N ASN A 239 3.63 37.97 -42.83
CA ASN A 239 2.77 39.05 -43.28
C ASN A 239 1.82 38.48 -44.33
N ARG A 240 0.50 38.60 -44.13
CA ARG A 240 -0.42 38.84 -45.25
C ARG A 240 -1.57 39.73 -44.80
N SER A 241 -1.63 40.84 -45.51
CA SER A 241 -2.47 42.00 -45.36
C SER A 241 -3.75 41.89 -46.20
N VAL A 242 -4.82 42.46 -45.64
CA VAL A 242 -5.92 43.21 -46.30
C VAL A 242 -7.09 42.41 -46.91
N GLY A 243 -8.29 42.78 -46.44
CA GLY A 243 -9.54 42.70 -47.22
C GLY A 243 -10.86 42.67 -46.44
N GLY A 244 -11.37 43.84 -46.01
CA GLY A 244 -12.81 44.17 -46.13
C GLY A 244 -13.82 43.85 -45.00
N GLU A 245 -14.26 44.93 -44.34
CA GLU A 245 -15.64 45.27 -43.91
C GLU A 245 -16.37 44.49 -42.78
N GLY A 246 -16.86 45.26 -41.78
CA GLY A 246 -18.07 44.91 -40.99
C GLY A 246 -17.98 45.08 -39.48
N CYS A 247 -18.36 46.26 -39.00
CA CYS A 247 -18.58 46.76 -37.63
C CYS A 247 -18.98 45.76 -36.52
N ILE A 248 -18.44 45.94 -35.30
CA ILE A 248 -19.13 46.45 -34.08
C ILE A 248 -18.06 46.70 -33.00
N GLU A 249 -18.04 47.91 -32.43
CA GLU A 249 -17.18 48.34 -31.32
C GLU A 249 -17.61 47.69 -29.99
N GLU A 250 -16.67 47.11 -29.24
CA GLU A 250 -16.80 46.95 -27.79
C GLU A 250 -15.73 47.79 -27.07
N PRO A 251 -16.11 48.65 -26.11
CA PRO A 251 -15.18 49.55 -25.43
C PRO A 251 -14.42 48.83 -24.31
N SER A 252 -13.15 49.19 -24.22
CA SER A 252 -12.16 48.88 -23.18
C SER A 252 -12.73 48.84 -21.75
N ILE A 253 -12.55 47.72 -21.04
CA ILE A 253 -12.70 47.67 -19.58
C ILE A 253 -11.31 47.56 -18.93
N SER A 254 -10.98 48.67 -18.28
CA SER A 254 -9.89 48.93 -17.35
C SER A 254 -9.62 47.77 -16.39
N GLU A 255 -8.38 47.29 -16.42
CA GLU A 255 -7.81 46.29 -15.52
C GLU A 255 -7.50 46.93 -14.16
N LYS A 256 -8.54 47.19 -13.36
CA LYS A 256 -8.41 47.51 -11.92
C LYS A 256 -9.58 46.92 -11.15
N THR A 257 -9.41 45.72 -10.61
CA THR A 257 -10.22 45.27 -9.48
C THR A 257 -9.34 44.51 -8.49
N PRO A 258 -9.28 44.91 -7.22
CA PRO A 258 -8.30 44.43 -6.27
C PRO A 258 -8.62 42.98 -5.85
N LEU A 259 -7.69 42.05 -6.11
CA LEU A 259 -7.71 40.65 -5.69
C LEU A 259 -7.49 40.45 -4.17
N LEU A 260 -8.04 41.34 -3.33
CA LEU A 260 -7.89 41.27 -1.87
C LEU A 260 -9.18 41.63 -1.14
N THR A 261 -10.28 40.94 -1.41
CA THR A 261 -11.30 40.71 -0.39
C THR A 261 -12.13 39.46 -0.71
N GLU A 262 -11.55 38.28 -0.53
CA GLU A 262 -12.35 37.09 -0.24
C GLU A 262 -12.05 36.64 1.19
N LYS A 263 -13.12 36.59 1.99
CA LYS A 263 -13.16 36.01 3.33
C LYS A 263 -12.34 34.72 3.34
N ARG A 264 -11.34 34.63 4.23
CA ARG A 264 -10.74 33.36 4.66
C ARG A 264 -11.83 32.48 5.30
N GLU A 265 -12.62 31.80 4.49
CA GLU A 265 -13.21 30.55 4.94
C GLU A 265 -12.06 29.58 5.25
N LYS A 266 -12.14 28.90 6.39
CA LYS A 266 -11.08 27.99 6.84
C LYS A 266 -10.77 27.02 5.69
N PRO A 267 -9.51 26.92 5.22
CA PRO A 267 -9.17 26.11 4.04
C PRO A 267 -9.55 24.64 4.23
N PHE A 268 -9.67 24.15 5.46
CA PHE A 268 -10.17 22.81 5.70
C PHE A 268 -11.64 22.61 5.31
N GLN A 269 -12.53 23.56 5.63
CA GLN A 269 -13.98 23.42 5.42
C GLN A 269 -14.32 23.39 3.93
N PHE A 270 -13.65 24.24 3.13
CA PHE A 270 -13.82 24.31 1.68
C PHE A 270 -13.39 23.00 0.99
N TYR A 271 -12.19 22.50 1.31
CA TYR A 271 -11.71 21.24 0.73
C TYR A 271 -12.55 20.04 1.21
N PHE A 272 -12.99 20.03 2.47
CA PHE A 272 -13.89 19.01 3.00
C PHE A 272 -15.25 19.02 2.29
N ASN A 273 -15.83 20.20 2.06
CA ASN A 273 -17.11 20.36 1.35
C ASN A 273 -17.01 20.01 -0.15
N MET A 274 -15.91 20.37 -0.82
CA MET A 274 -15.65 19.96 -2.20
C MET A 274 -15.49 18.43 -2.31
N PHE A 275 -14.79 17.84 -1.34
CA PHE A 275 -14.57 16.40 -1.24
C PHE A 275 -15.88 15.65 -1.01
N THR A 276 -16.71 16.08 -0.06
CA THR A 276 -18.02 15.44 0.22
C THR A 276 -18.97 15.56 -0.96
N LYS A 277 -18.99 16.69 -1.67
CA LYS A 277 -19.83 16.91 -2.86
C LYS A 277 -19.41 16.04 -4.05
N SER A 278 -18.10 15.89 -4.29
CA SER A 278 -17.55 15.00 -5.34
C SER A 278 -17.79 13.51 -5.03
N LYS A 279 -17.58 13.11 -3.77
CA LYS A 279 -17.84 11.74 -3.28
C LYS A 279 -19.33 11.39 -3.39
N TYR A 280 -20.22 12.30 -3.03
CA TYR A 280 -21.66 12.14 -3.16
C TYR A 280 -22.09 11.94 -4.62
N ARG A 281 -21.59 12.77 -5.55
CA ARG A 281 -21.90 12.66 -6.98
C ARG A 281 -21.45 11.32 -7.59
N ARG A 282 -20.31 10.77 -7.14
CA ARG A 282 -19.82 9.44 -7.55
C ARG A 282 -20.63 8.30 -6.93
N MET A 283 -21.03 8.41 -5.66
CA MET A 283 -21.84 7.42 -4.96
C MET A 283 -23.27 7.26 -5.51
N VAL A 284 -23.80 8.30 -6.19
CA VAL A 284 -25.13 8.27 -6.83
C VAL A 284 -25.13 7.50 -8.16
N ASN A 285 -23.97 7.22 -8.76
CA ASN A 285 -23.90 6.47 -10.02
C ASN A 285 -24.17 4.97 -9.80
N LYS A 286 -25.27 4.45 -10.36
CA LYS A 286 -25.65 3.03 -10.28
C LYS A 286 -24.55 2.07 -10.74
N LYS A 287 -23.81 2.41 -11.81
CA LYS A 287 -22.71 1.57 -12.33
C LYS A 287 -21.54 1.50 -11.34
N PHE A 288 -21.25 2.61 -10.67
CA PHE A 288 -20.22 2.67 -9.63
C PHE A 288 -20.62 1.83 -8.41
N PHE A 289 -21.86 1.95 -7.94
CA PHE A 289 -22.34 1.19 -6.80
C PHE A 289 -22.40 -0.33 -7.09
N LEU A 290 -22.83 -0.70 -8.29
CA LEU A 290 -22.83 -2.10 -8.74
C LEU A 290 -21.41 -2.68 -8.77
N SER A 291 -20.47 -1.97 -9.37
CA SER A 291 -19.05 -2.38 -9.41
C SER A 291 -18.46 -2.50 -7.99
N LEU A 292 -18.75 -1.53 -7.11
CA LEU A 292 -18.30 -1.55 -5.73
C LEU A 292 -18.87 -2.76 -4.96
N THR A 293 -20.14 -3.07 -5.16
CA THR A 293 -20.81 -4.21 -4.51
C THR A 293 -20.23 -5.55 -4.98
N LEU A 294 -20.07 -5.71 -6.30
CA LEU A 294 -19.51 -6.93 -6.89
C LEU A 294 -18.06 -7.16 -6.45
N TYR A 295 -17.22 -6.13 -6.52
CA TYR A 295 -15.84 -6.21 -6.04
C TYR A 295 -15.78 -6.45 -4.53
N GLY A 296 -16.68 -5.83 -3.76
CA GLY A 296 -16.81 -6.05 -2.32
C GLY A 296 -17.13 -7.51 -1.99
N LEU A 297 -18.09 -8.12 -2.69
CA LEU A 297 -18.43 -9.54 -2.53
C LEU A 297 -17.26 -10.47 -2.90
N PHE A 298 -16.62 -10.21 -4.04
CA PHE A 298 -15.43 -10.96 -4.46
C PHE A 298 -14.31 -10.87 -3.42
N SER A 299 -14.02 -9.67 -2.94
CA SER A 299 -13.00 -9.44 -1.90
C SER A 299 -13.38 -10.08 -0.57
N LEU A 300 -14.66 -10.08 -0.20
CA LEU A 300 -15.13 -10.72 1.04
C LEU A 300 -14.93 -12.23 1.00
N ILE A 301 -15.25 -12.87 -0.14
CA ILE A 301 -15.03 -14.31 -0.32
C ILE A 301 -13.54 -14.63 -0.28
N THR A 302 -12.72 -13.85 -1.01
CA THR A 302 -11.28 -14.10 -1.10
C THR A 302 -10.59 -13.93 0.26
N VAL A 303 -10.80 -12.81 0.94
CA VAL A 303 -10.21 -12.55 2.27
C VAL A 303 -10.77 -13.51 3.32
N GLY A 304 -12.06 -13.83 3.24
CA GLY A 304 -12.67 -14.83 4.11
C GLY A 304 -12.01 -16.20 3.97
N TYR A 305 -11.73 -16.64 2.75
CA TYR A 305 -10.99 -17.87 2.50
C TYR A 305 -9.57 -17.80 3.05
N ASP A 306 -8.85 -16.70 2.79
CA ASP A 306 -7.46 -16.52 3.25
C ASP A 306 -7.33 -16.55 4.78
N ASP A 307 -8.33 -16.05 5.52
CA ASP A 307 -8.34 -16.06 6.98
C ASP A 307 -8.87 -17.36 7.59
N LEU A 308 -9.82 -18.03 6.93
CA LEU A 308 -10.38 -19.30 7.41
C LEU A 308 -9.42 -20.47 7.18
N MET A 309 -8.67 -20.47 6.08
CA MET A 309 -7.78 -21.58 5.73
C MET A 309 -6.75 -21.87 6.85
N PRO A 310 -6.00 -20.88 7.39
CA PRO A 310 -5.06 -21.16 8.48
C PRO A 310 -5.73 -21.63 9.77
N VAL A 311 -6.92 -21.11 10.07
CA VAL A 311 -7.68 -21.53 11.24
C VAL A 311 -8.06 -23.00 11.10
N PHE A 312 -8.59 -23.39 9.95
CA PHE A 312 -8.89 -24.79 9.62
C PHE A 312 -7.64 -25.67 9.66
N ALA A 313 -6.54 -25.21 9.07
CA ALA A 313 -5.28 -25.93 9.04
C ALA A 313 -4.72 -26.20 10.45
N ALA A 314 -4.80 -25.21 11.35
CA ALA A 314 -4.29 -25.32 12.73
C ALA A 314 -5.26 -26.02 13.70
N THR A 315 -6.48 -26.34 13.28
CA THR A 315 -7.49 -26.99 14.13
C THR A 315 -7.14 -28.48 14.31
N PRO A 316 -7.24 -29.05 15.52
CA PRO A 316 -6.95 -30.46 15.78
C PRO A 316 -7.87 -31.43 15.00
N ASP A 317 -7.37 -32.64 14.77
CA ASP A 317 -8.09 -33.71 14.05
C ASP A 317 -9.40 -34.09 14.76
N ASN A 318 -9.45 -33.96 16.09
CA ASN A 318 -10.66 -34.19 16.89
C ASN A 318 -11.83 -33.27 16.50
N PHE A 319 -11.55 -32.12 15.89
CA PHE A 319 -12.52 -31.17 15.37
C PHE A 319 -12.56 -31.17 13.84
N HIS A 320 -12.08 -32.24 13.19
CA HIS A 320 -11.98 -32.39 11.74
C HIS A 320 -11.07 -31.35 11.05
N GLY A 321 -10.08 -30.81 11.75
CA GLY A 321 -9.03 -29.97 11.16
C GLY A 321 -7.83 -30.78 10.62
N LEU A 322 -6.72 -30.09 10.33
CA LEU A 322 -5.49 -30.71 9.77
C LEU A 322 -4.31 -30.80 10.77
N SER A 323 -4.47 -30.27 11.99
CA SER A 323 -3.45 -30.26 13.05
C SER A 323 -2.07 -29.71 12.63
N MET A 324 -2.04 -28.82 11.64
CA MET A 324 -0.80 -28.28 11.08
C MET A 324 -0.13 -27.29 12.05
N ASN A 325 1.20 -27.37 12.13
CA ASN A 325 1.97 -26.38 12.87
C ASN A 325 2.11 -25.07 12.07
N THR A 326 2.48 -23.99 12.74
CA THR A 326 2.80 -22.70 12.09
C THR A 326 3.85 -22.80 11.00
N SER A 327 4.83 -23.72 11.11
CA SER A 327 5.83 -23.95 10.07
C SER A 327 5.22 -24.57 8.82
N ASP A 328 4.29 -25.52 8.99
CA ASP A 328 3.65 -26.22 7.88
C ASP A 328 2.70 -25.29 7.14
N ILE A 329 1.97 -24.44 7.89
CA ILE A 329 1.15 -23.36 7.31
C ILE A 329 2.04 -22.37 6.55
N GLY A 330 3.19 -21.98 7.11
CA GLY A 330 4.17 -21.13 6.44
C GLY A 330 4.72 -21.76 5.15
N LEU A 331 5.05 -23.05 5.17
CA LEU A 331 5.47 -23.82 3.99
C LEU A 331 4.37 -23.90 2.94
N LEU A 332 3.11 -24.10 3.36
CA LEU A 332 1.96 -24.13 2.48
C LEU A 332 1.81 -22.80 1.72
N TYR A 333 1.91 -21.66 2.42
CA TYR A 333 1.91 -20.34 1.79
C TYR A 333 3.09 -20.10 0.85
N LEU A 334 4.26 -20.66 1.17
CA LEU A 334 5.43 -20.59 0.29
C LEU A 334 5.20 -21.38 -1.01
N LEU A 335 4.68 -22.61 -0.91
CA LEU A 335 4.39 -23.46 -2.06
C LEU A 335 3.29 -22.85 -2.94
N THR A 336 2.22 -22.30 -2.35
CA THR A 336 1.16 -21.61 -3.11
C THR A 336 1.67 -20.32 -3.76
N GLY A 337 2.55 -19.58 -3.09
CA GLY A 337 3.19 -18.40 -3.67
C GLY A 337 4.09 -18.73 -4.86
N VAL A 338 4.94 -19.74 -4.75
CA VAL A 338 5.81 -20.20 -5.84
C VAL A 338 4.98 -20.72 -7.02
N SER A 339 3.94 -21.52 -6.75
CA SER A 339 3.06 -22.01 -7.81
C SER A 339 2.31 -20.88 -8.50
N MET A 340 1.84 -19.86 -7.76
CA MET A 340 1.25 -18.66 -8.36
C MET A 340 2.23 -17.92 -9.27
N ILE A 341 3.49 -17.74 -8.86
CA ILE A 341 4.51 -17.08 -9.70
C ILE A 341 4.75 -17.88 -10.99
N VAL A 342 4.88 -19.21 -10.89
CA VAL A 342 5.09 -20.09 -12.05
C VAL A 342 3.90 -20.04 -13.00
N ILE A 343 2.67 -20.16 -12.48
CA ILE A 343 1.44 -20.10 -13.28
C ILE A 343 1.32 -18.72 -13.94
N GLN A 344 1.59 -17.64 -13.20
CA GLN A 344 1.53 -16.28 -13.73
C GLN A 344 2.53 -16.09 -14.89
N PHE A 345 3.75 -16.62 -14.76
CA PHE A 345 4.74 -16.56 -15.83
C PHE A 345 4.33 -17.40 -17.06
N LEU A 346 3.76 -18.59 -16.84
CA LEU A 346 3.31 -19.47 -17.93
C LEU A 346 2.11 -18.93 -18.70
N ILE A 347 1.18 -18.24 -18.01
CA ILE A 347 -0.05 -17.70 -18.61
C ILE A 347 0.20 -16.35 -19.27
N ILE A 348 0.94 -15.44 -18.62
CA ILE A 348 1.13 -14.07 -19.12
C ILE A 348 2.13 -14.02 -20.29
N ASN A 349 3.08 -14.96 -20.36
CA ASN A 349 4.05 -15.04 -21.45
C ASN A 349 3.49 -15.78 -22.69
N ARG A 350 2.17 -15.92 -22.78
CA ARG A 350 1.38 -16.42 -23.91
C ARG A 350 0.38 -15.36 -24.31
#